data_AF-A0A957YKJ3-F1
#
_entry.id   AF-A0A957YKJ3-F1
#
_cell.length_a   1.000
_cell.length_b   1.000
_cell.length_c   1.000
_cell.angle_alpha   90.00
_cell.angle_beta   90.00
_cell.angle_gamma   90.00
#
_symmetry.space_group_name_H-M   'P 1'
#
loop_
_entity.id
_entity.type
_entity.pdbx_description
1 polymer ?
#
loop_
_entity_poly.entity_id
_entity_poly.type
_entity_poly.pdbx_seq_one_letter_code
_entity_poly.pdbx_strand_id
1 'polypeptide(L)'
;ERYAGETKYPLRKMLRLTMDAITSFSYLPLRLATYFGFSLAAVSLIGILLTIVLRLSGNNAFEGQATTLVAVLFLGGIQLIFLGIIGEYLGRIYDESKDRPLYIVSLAYGFADVPDAPPPAVNLEEPHAVVD
;
A
#
# COMPACT_ATOMS: atom_id res chain seq x y z
N GLU A 1 -23.54 -29.79 -21.02
CA GLU A 1 -22.11 -29.49 -20.81
C GLU A 1 -21.84 -28.03 -21.13
N ARG A 2 -21.07 -27.30 -20.31
CA ARG A 2 -20.58 -25.97 -20.71
C ARG A 2 -19.42 -26.20 -21.69
N TYR A 3 -19.70 -26.02 -22.97
CA TYR A 3 -18.71 -26.02 -24.05
C TYR A 3 -17.83 -24.77 -23.89
N ALA A 4 -16.60 -24.99 -23.42
CA ALA A 4 -15.42 -24.11 -23.51
C ALA A 4 -15.66 -22.61 -23.72
N GLY A 5 -15.97 -21.88 -22.64
CA GLY A 5 -15.69 -20.45 -22.57
C GLY A 5 -14.48 -20.25 -21.66
N GLU A 6 -13.32 -19.86 -22.19
CA GLU A 6 -12.21 -19.43 -21.33
C GLU A 6 -12.65 -18.20 -20.54
N THR A 7 -12.44 -18.23 -19.22
CA THR A 7 -12.80 -17.09 -18.38
C THR A 7 -12.00 -15.86 -18.82
N LYS A 8 -12.71 -14.80 -19.20
CA LYS A 8 -12.13 -13.47 -19.51
C LYS A 8 -11.41 -12.86 -18.30
N TYR A 9 -11.63 -13.42 -17.11
CA TYR A 9 -11.02 -13.03 -15.86
C TYR A 9 -10.39 -14.27 -15.16
N PRO A 10 -9.12 -14.59 -15.45
CA PRO A 10 -8.43 -15.69 -14.78
C PRO A 10 -8.19 -15.33 -13.30
N LEU A 11 -8.04 -16.34 -12.44
CA LEU A 11 -7.82 -16.17 -10.99
C LEU A 11 -6.67 -15.19 -10.67
N ARG A 12 -5.60 -15.19 -11.46
CA ARG A 12 -4.48 -14.24 -11.32
C ARG A 12 -4.92 -12.79 -11.47
N LYS A 13 -5.86 -12.51 -12.37
CA LYS A 13 -6.39 -11.16 -12.63
C LYS A 13 -7.31 -10.71 -11.49
N MET A 14 -8.10 -11.63 -10.93
CA MET A 14 -8.92 -11.36 -9.73
C MET A 14 -8.04 -11.03 -8.53
N LEU A 15 -7.00 -11.83 -8.26
CA LEU A 15 -6.09 -11.61 -7.13
C LEU A 15 -5.34 -10.27 -7.24
N ARG A 16 -4.89 -9.91 -8.45
CA ARG A 16 -4.26 -8.61 -8.67
C ARG A 16 -5.23 -7.46 -8.38
N LEU A 17 -6.46 -7.54 -8.89
CA LEU A 17 -7.47 -6.51 -8.64
C LEU A 17 -7.78 -6.35 -7.13
N THR A 18 -7.88 -7.46 -6.41
CA THR A 18 -8.11 -7.42 -4.96
C THR A 18 -6.92 -6.83 -4.20
N MET A 19 -5.68 -7.17 -4.57
CA MET A 19 -4.50 -6.55 -3.96
C MET A 19 -4.42 -5.06 -4.24
N ASP A 20 -4.69 -4.63 -5.47
CA ASP A 20 -4.74 -3.21 -5.84
C ASP A 20 -5.83 -2.47 -5.05
N ALA A 21 -6.98 -3.10 -4.82
CA ALA A 21 -8.05 -2.53 -4.01
C ALA A 21 -7.67 -2.40 -2.52
N ILE A 22 -7.01 -3.41 -1.94
CA ILE A 22 -6.57 -3.37 -0.54
C ILE A 22 -5.52 -2.27 -0.33
N THR A 23 -4.55 -2.13 -1.24
CA THR A 23 -3.52 -1.09 -1.11
C THR A 23 -4.05 0.31 -1.45
N SER A 24 -5.00 0.43 -2.38
CA SER A 24 -5.57 1.72 -2.79
C SER A 24 -6.58 2.31 -1.80
N PHE A 25 -7.36 1.48 -1.11
CA PHE A 25 -8.46 1.94 -0.25
C PHE A 25 -8.20 1.75 1.24
N SER A 26 -7.00 1.30 1.63
CA SER A 26 -6.71 1.02 3.04
C SER A 26 -5.26 1.26 3.41
N TYR A 27 -5.04 1.76 4.62
CA TYR A 27 -3.71 1.89 5.24
C TYR A 27 -3.29 0.63 5.99
N LEU A 28 -4.05 -0.47 5.88
CA LEU A 28 -3.82 -1.72 6.60
C LEU A 28 -2.43 -2.31 6.36
N PRO A 29 -1.92 -2.44 5.11
CA PRO A 29 -0.57 -2.96 4.85
C PRO A 29 0.51 -2.16 5.57
N LEU A 30 0.41 -0.84 5.50
CA LEU A 30 1.37 0.07 6.11
C LEU A 30 1.32 -0.03 7.65
N ARG A 31 0.11 -0.09 8.23
CA ARG A 31 -0.08 -0.23 9.69
C ARG A 31 0.46 -1.56 10.20
N LEU A 32 0.25 -2.65 9.46
CA LEU A 32 0.77 -3.97 9.79
C LEU A 32 2.30 -3.97 9.81
N ALA A 33 2.93 -3.39 8.78
CA ALA A 33 4.39 -3.23 8.72
C ALA A 33 4.92 -2.45 9.93
N THR A 34 4.21 -1.39 10.33
CA THR A 34 4.58 -0.55 11.48
C THR A 34 4.52 -1.33 12.80
N TYR A 35 3.45 -2.10 13.03
CA TYR A 35 3.32 -2.93 14.24
C TYR A 35 4.35 -4.06 14.28
N PHE A 36 4.62 -4.71 13.14
CA PHE A 36 5.69 -5.69 13.06
C PHE A 36 7.05 -5.08 13.40
N GLY A 37 7.38 -3.92 12.83
CA GLY A 37 8.61 -3.19 13.15
C GLY A 37 8.76 -2.90 14.64
N PHE A 38 7.70 -2.38 15.28
CA PHE A 38 7.69 -2.13 16.72
C PHE A 38 7.86 -3.40 17.54
N SER A 39 7.19 -4.49 17.17
CA SER A 39 7.31 -5.78 17.87
C SER A 39 8.74 -6.35 17.78
N LEU A 40 9.36 -6.28 16.60
CA LEU A 40 10.75 -6.72 16.41
C LEU A 40 11.74 -5.84 17.19
N ALA A 41 11.52 -4.52 17.23
CA ALA A 41 12.34 -3.61 18.01
C ALA A 41 12.24 -3.87 19.53
N ALA A 42 11.06 -4.19 20.04
CA ALA A 42 10.88 -4.56 21.44
C ALA A 42 11.62 -5.88 21.77
N VAL A 43 11.51 -6.88 20.90
CA VAL A 43 12.22 -8.16 21.05
C VAL A 43 13.74 -7.96 20.97
N SER A 44 14.24 -7.14 20.03
CA SER A 44 15.67 -6.88 19.89
C SER A 44 16.25 -6.15 21.11
N LEU A 45 15.50 -5.21 21.69
CA LEU A 45 15.91 -4.52 22.91
C LEU A 45 16.11 -5.50 24.09
N ILE A 46 15.18 -6.44 24.28
CA ILE A 46 15.30 -7.49 25.30
C ILE A 46 16.51 -8.38 24.99
N GLY A 47 16.69 -8.78 23.72
CA GLY A 47 17.84 -9.58 23.29
C GLY A 47 19.18 -8.90 23.57
N ILE A 48 19.29 -7.60 23.32
CA ILE A 48 20.50 -6.80 23.60
C ILE A 48 20.78 -6.76 25.11
N LEU A 49 19.76 -6.48 25.94
CA LEU A 49 19.92 -6.47 27.40
C LEU A 49 20.39 -7.82 27.94
N LEU A 50 19.78 -8.92 27.49
CA LEU A 50 20.19 -10.27 27.88
C LEU A 50 21.63 -10.56 27.45
N THR A 51 22.01 -10.17 26.23
CA THR A 51 23.37 -10.38 25.71
C THR A 51 24.41 -9.61 26.53
N ILE A 52 24.12 -8.38 26.94
CA ILE A 52 25.00 -7.58 27.80
C ILE A 52 25.18 -8.28 29.16
N VAL A 53 24.09 -8.71 29.80
CA VAL A 53 24.15 -9.39 31.10
C VAL A 53 24.95 -10.69 31.02
N LEU A 54 24.73 -11.50 29.98
CA LEU A 54 25.48 -12.74 29.76
C LEU A 54 26.98 -12.47 29.54
N ARG A 55 27.31 -11.44 28.78
CA ARG A 55 28.71 -11.07 28.51
C ARG A 55 29.43 -10.57 29.76
N LEU A 56 28.76 -9.76 30.59
CA LEU A 56 29.30 -9.31 31.89
C LEU A 56 29.45 -10.45 32.89
N SER A 57 28.66 -11.51 32.77
CA SER A 57 28.75 -12.72 33.60
C SER A 57 29.84 -13.70 33.15
N GLY A 58 30.64 -13.33 32.14
CA GLY A 58 31.72 -14.17 31.59
C GLY A 58 31.25 -15.32 30.70
N ASN A 59 29.98 -15.34 30.29
CA ASN A 59 29.43 -16.38 29.42
C ASN A 59 29.58 -15.96 27.95
N ASN A 60 30.18 -16.83 27.13
CA ASN A 60 30.38 -16.64 25.69
C ASN A 60 29.25 -17.26 24.85
N ALA A 61 28.03 -17.31 25.39
CA ALA A 61 26.86 -17.69 24.62
C ALA A 61 26.70 -16.76 23.40
N PHE A 62 26.33 -17.33 22.25
CA PHE A 62 26.13 -16.66 20.95
C PHE A 62 27.40 -16.35 20.11
N GLU A 63 28.54 -17.00 20.35
CA GLU A 63 29.73 -16.95 19.46
C GLU A 63 29.55 -17.70 18.12
N GLY A 64 28.46 -17.42 17.40
CA GLY A 64 28.14 -18.00 16.10
C GLY A 64 28.06 -16.94 15.01
N GLN A 65 29.03 -16.93 14.08
CA GLN A 65 28.95 -16.06 12.89
C GLN A 65 27.79 -16.48 11.98
N ALA A 66 27.50 -17.78 11.89
CA ALA A 66 26.44 -18.31 11.03
C ALA A 66 25.03 -17.90 11.48
N THR A 67 24.73 -17.98 12.78
CA THR A 67 23.42 -17.57 13.33
C THR A 67 23.20 -16.07 13.18
N THR A 68 24.25 -15.27 13.37
CA THR A 68 24.20 -13.82 13.17
C THR A 68 23.96 -13.46 11.70
N LEU A 69 24.66 -14.12 10.77
CA LEU A 69 24.48 -13.91 9.33
C LEU A 69 23.05 -14.23 8.88
N VAL A 70 22.51 -15.38 9.31
CA VAL A 70 21.12 -15.78 8.98
C VAL A 70 20.11 -14.78 9.56
N ALA A 71 20.30 -14.33 10.80
CA ALA A 71 19.43 -13.33 11.41
C ALA A 71 19.46 -12.00 10.64
N VAL A 72 20.65 -11.51 10.27
CA VAL A 72 20.80 -10.26 9.51
C VAL A 72 20.16 -10.37 8.13
N LEU A 73 20.37 -11.47 7.41
CA LEU A 73 19.75 -11.71 6.10
C LEU A 73 18.22 -11.79 6.19
N PHE A 74 17.71 -12.48 7.22
CA PHE A 74 16.28 -12.59 7.44
C PHE A 74 15.64 -11.24 7.76
N LEU A 75 16.23 -10.48 8.70
CA LEU A 75 15.77 -9.12 9.01
C LEU A 75 15.88 -8.18 7.80
N GLY A 76 16.98 -8.28 7.03
CA GLY A 76 17.18 -7.50 5.81
C GLY A 76 16.11 -7.82 4.75
N GLY A 77 15.73 -9.08 4.59
CA GLY A 77 14.63 -9.49 3.70
C GLY A 77 13.30 -8.86 4.12
N ILE A 78 12.98 -8.87 5.42
CA ILE A 78 11.77 -8.22 5.95
C ILE A 78 11.81 -6.70 5.71
N GLN A 79 12.95 -6.06 5.93
CA GLN A 79 13.12 -4.63 5.66
C GLN A 79 12.89 -4.27 4.19
N LEU A 80 13.38 -5.09 3.25
CA LEU A 80 13.14 -4.89 1.82
C LEU A 80 11.64 -5.02 1.46
N ILE A 81 10.91 -5.94 2.10
CA ILE A 81 9.45 -6.04 1.94
C ILE A 81 8.77 -4.76 2.40
N PHE A 82 9.12 -4.25 3.59
CA PHE A 82 8.55 -2.99 4.10
C PHE A 82 8.90 -1.80 3.22
N LEU A 83 10.12 -1.75 2.68
CA LEU A 83 10.51 -0.72 1.72
C LEU A 83 9.71 -0.80 0.42
N GLY A 84 9.41 -2.01 -0.06
CA GLY A 84 8.52 -2.23 -1.20
C GLY A 84 7.10 -1.70 -0.95
N ILE A 85 6.53 -1.99 0.23
CA ILE A 85 5.22 -1.45 0.64
C ILE A 85 5.26 0.08 0.66
N ILE A 86 6.26 0.68 1.30
CA ILE A 86 6.40 2.15 1.36
C ILE A 86 6.53 2.73 -0.05
N GLY A 87 7.29 2.09 -0.95
CA GLY A 87 7.45 2.52 -2.34
C GLY A 87 6.14 2.55 -3.11
N GLU A 88 5.26 1.58 -2.92
CA GLU A 88 3.93 1.57 -3.56
C GLU A 88 3.05 2.74 -3.06
N TYR A 89 3.03 3.01 -1.75
CA TYR A 89 2.29 4.14 -1.20
C TYR A 89 2.89 5.48 -1.62
N LEU A 90 4.21 5.61 -1.61
CA LEU A 90 4.89 6.83 -2.02
C LEU A 90 4.68 7.13 -3.51
N GLY A 91 4.65 6.10 -4.36
CA GLY A 91 4.31 6.24 -5.77
C GLY A 91 2.90 6.80 -5.99
N ARG A 92 1.91 6.30 -5.24
CA ARG A 92 0.53 6.81 -5.30
C ARG A 92 0.43 8.27 -4.84
N ILE A 93 1.09 8.61 -3.73
CA ILE A 93 1.15 9.99 -3.22
C ILE A 93 1.83 10.91 -4.25
N TYR A 94 2.90 10.44 -4.89
CA TYR A 94 3.61 11.20 -5.91
C TYR A 94 2.72 11.43 -7.15
N ASP A 95 1.96 10.42 -7.58
CA ASP A 95 1.03 10.58 -8.71
C ASP A 95 -0.13 11.54 -8.38
N GLU A 96 -0.65 11.51 -7.15
CA GLU A 96 -1.64 12.49 -6.67
C GLU A 96 -1.05 13.92 -6.65
N SER A 97 0.21 14.07 -6.22
CA SER A 97 0.88 15.38 -6.12
C SER A 97 1.20 16.04 -7.46
N LYS A 98 1.06 15.32 -8.59
CA LYS A 98 1.38 15.86 -9.92
C LYS A 98 0.28 16.72 -10.52
N ASP A 99 -0.91 16.80 -9.91
CA ASP A 99 -2.08 17.55 -10.41
C ASP A 99 -2.32 17.34 -11.93
N ARG A 100 -2.08 16.13 -12.44
CA ARG A 100 -2.24 15.86 -13.87
C ARG A 100 -3.72 15.77 -14.22
N PRO A 101 -4.25 16.64 -15.11
CA PRO A 101 -5.64 16.54 -15.53
C PRO A 101 -5.87 15.18 -16.19
N LEU A 102 -6.94 14.49 -15.78
CA LEU A 102 -7.25 13.12 -16.23
C LEU A 102 -7.41 13.04 -17.76
N TYR A 103 -7.87 14.13 -18.36
CA TYR A 103 -8.01 14.28 -19.81
C TYR A 103 -7.90 15.77 -20.17
N ILE A 104 -7.50 16.03 -21.41
CA ILE A 104 -7.52 17.36 -22.02
C ILE A 104 -8.58 17.30 -23.12
N VAL A 105 -9.60 18.15 -23.02
CA VAL A 105 -10.63 18.28 -24.05
C VAL A 105 -10.07 19.13 -25.18
N SER A 106 -10.02 18.57 -26.40
CA SER A 106 -9.58 19.32 -27.57
C SER A 106 -10.71 20.12 -28.23
N LEU A 107 -11.93 19.58 -28.21
CA LEU A 107 -13.09 20.18 -28.85
C LEU A 107 -14.37 19.63 -28.21
N ALA A 108 -15.30 20.52 -27.85
CA ALA A 108 -16.62 20.17 -27.33
C ALA A 108 -17.70 20.87 -28.18
N TYR A 109 -18.78 20.17 -28.53
CA TYR A 109 -19.93 20.74 -29.23
C TYR A 109 -21.17 20.69 -28.35
N GLY A 110 -21.97 21.77 -28.33
CA GLY A 110 -23.23 21.83 -27.59
C GLY A 110 -23.08 22.06 -26.08
N PHE A 111 -21.86 22.26 -25.59
CA PHE A 111 -21.60 22.78 -24.24
C PHE A 111 -21.42 24.29 -24.34
N ALA A 112 -22.02 25.06 -23.43
CA ALA A 112 -21.72 26.49 -23.35
C ALA A 112 -20.23 26.62 -23.02
N ASP A 113 -19.46 27.32 -23.85
CA ASP A 113 -18.09 27.70 -23.55
C ASP A 113 -18.17 28.59 -22.31
N VAL A 114 -17.93 28.01 -21.14
CA VAL A 114 -17.74 28.78 -19.91
C VAL A 114 -16.25 28.73 -19.62
N PRO A 115 -15.51 29.81 -19.97
CA PRO A 115 -14.11 29.90 -19.60
C PRO A 115 -14.06 29.88 -18.06
N ASP A 116 -13.39 28.87 -17.50
CA ASP A 116 -13.08 28.74 -16.07
C ASP A 116 -14.27 28.66 -15.09
N ALA A 117 -15.44 28.14 -15.49
CA ALA A 117 -16.47 27.83 -14.49
C ALA A 117 -16.05 26.66 -13.59
N PRO A 118 -16.19 26.79 -12.26
CA PRO A 118 -16.06 25.64 -11.36
C PRO A 118 -17.06 24.56 -11.79
N PRO A 119 -16.72 23.27 -11.66
CA PRO A 119 -17.64 22.19 -12.00
C PRO A 119 -18.98 22.41 -11.31
N PRO A 120 -20.11 22.25 -12.03
CA PRO A 120 -21.43 22.54 -11.48
C PRO A 120 -21.61 21.72 -10.21
N ALA A 121 -21.98 22.40 -9.11
CA ALA A 121 -22.33 21.73 -7.87
C ALA A 121 -23.41 20.70 -8.19
N VAL A 122 -23.09 19.41 -7.99
CA VAL A 122 -24.04 18.32 -8.17
C VAL A 122 -25.08 18.46 -7.06
N ASN A 123 -26.13 19.24 -7.31
CA ASN A 123 -27.32 19.27 -6.48
C ASN A 123 -28.04 17.93 -6.68
N LEU A 124 -27.98 17.09 -5.65
CA LEU A 124 -28.67 15.79 -5.58
C LEU A 124 -30.16 15.92 -5.18
N GLU A 125 -30.69 17.13 -5.18
CA GLU A 125 -32.11 17.48 -5.00
C GLU A 125 -32.46 18.28 -6.27
N GLU A 126 -33.33 17.90 -7.21
CA GLU A 126 -34.60 17.18 -7.15
C GLU A 126 -34.93 16.62 -8.56
N PRO A 127 -35.45 15.38 -8.69
CA PRO A 127 -36.33 15.03 -9.78
C PRO A 127 -37.75 14.93 -9.22
N HIS A 128 -38.65 15.84 -9.60
CA HIS A 128 -40.10 15.63 -9.77
C HIS A 128 -40.85 16.96 -9.60
N ALA A 129 -41.11 17.66 -10.72
CA ALA A 129 -42.37 18.38 -10.94
C ALA A 129 -42.42 18.95 -12.37
N VAL A 130 -42.83 18.12 -13.32
CA VAL A 130 -43.64 18.58 -14.45
C VAL A 130 -44.84 17.65 -14.50
N VAL A 131 -45.95 18.07 -13.87
CA VAL A 131 -47.32 17.85 -14.36
C VAL A 131 -48.15 19.04 -13.84
N ASP A 132 -48.85 19.67 -14.78
CA ASP A 132 -49.79 20.82 -14.72
C ASP A 132 -49.21 22.22 -14.94
#